data_AF-A0A660VX10-F1
#
_entry.id   AF-A0A660VX10-F1
#
_cell.length_a   1.000
_cell.length_b   1.000
_cell.length_c   1.000
_cell.angle_alpha   90.00
_cell.angle_beta   90.00
_cell.angle_gamma   90.00
#
_symmetry.space_group_name_H-M   'P 1'
#
loop_
_entity.id
_entity.type
_entity.pdbx_description
1 polymer ?
#
loop_
_entity_poly.entity_id
_entity_poly.type
_entity_poly.pdbx_seq_one_letter_code
_entity_poly.pdbx_strand_id
1 'polypeptide(L)'
;MNSFQKSKKGRTILPTGSPRDVFLYIKPEKLEEIQHYLSNMLKREAEVMKSKDALKMGLFGIGKVHKDFLDRIGNLLILPYKESIIWYEHIKGKKVKSIGHHGGLTKEEMLIPFSIAKLSDLTDH
;
A
#
# COMPACT_ATOMS: atom_id res chain seq x y z
N MET A 1 16.73 14.05 11.93
CA MET A 1 15.57 14.97 11.77
C MET A 1 14.34 14.14 11.44
N ASN A 2 13.17 14.46 12.01
CA ASN A 2 11.93 13.74 11.74
C ASN A 2 11.33 14.18 10.40
N SER A 3 11.29 13.27 9.42
CA SER A 3 10.77 13.50 8.05
C SER A 3 9.27 13.26 7.91
N PHE A 4 8.61 12.73 8.95
CA PHE A 4 7.17 12.45 8.93
C PHE A 4 6.34 13.69 9.27
N GLN A 5 5.15 13.77 8.68
CA GLN A 5 4.12 14.73 9.03
C GLN A 5 3.58 14.48 10.45
N LYS A 6 2.90 15.48 11.00
CA LYS A 6 2.22 15.41 12.29
C LYS A 6 0.71 15.53 12.09
N SER A 7 -0.04 14.75 12.87
CA SER A 7 -1.49 14.88 13.00
C SER A 7 -1.87 16.23 13.61
N LYS A 8 -3.17 16.57 13.57
CA LYS A 8 -3.73 17.76 14.24
C LYS A 8 -3.43 17.82 15.75
N LYS A 9 -3.15 16.67 16.38
CA LYS A 9 -2.75 16.55 17.81
C LYS A 9 -1.24 16.63 18.03
N GLY A 10 -0.46 17.01 17.00
CA GLY A 10 1.00 17.15 17.08
C GLY A 10 1.80 15.84 17.09
N ARG A 11 1.13 14.67 17.01
CA ARG A 11 1.78 13.35 16.98
C ARG A 11 2.24 13.00 15.58
N THR A 12 3.43 12.40 15.43
CA THR A 12 3.91 11.85 14.16
C THR A 12 2.88 10.89 13.56
N ILE A 13 2.58 11.05 12.28
CA ILE A 13 1.75 10.09 11.54
C ILE A 13 2.66 8.95 11.13
N LEU A 14 2.45 7.79 11.75
CA LEU A 14 3.22 6.58 11.44
C LEU A 14 2.76 5.99 10.10
N PRO A 15 3.58 5.13 9.48
CA PRO A 15 3.18 4.37 8.30
C PRO A 15 1.84 3.63 8.51
N THR A 16 1.01 3.58 7.48
CA THR A 16 -0.29 2.90 7.48
C THR A 16 -0.39 1.92 6.30
N GLY A 17 -1.52 1.23 6.18
CA GLY A 17 -1.73 0.19 5.17
C GLY A 17 -1.33 -1.18 5.68
N SER A 18 -0.73 -1.99 4.83
CA SER A 18 -0.25 -3.33 5.16
C SER A 18 1.20 -3.55 4.68
N PRO A 19 1.81 -4.69 5.01
CA PRO A 19 3.12 -5.06 4.49
C PRO A 19 3.22 -5.19 2.96
N ARG A 20 2.10 -5.02 2.23
CA ARG A 20 1.98 -5.11 0.76
C ARG A 20 1.61 -3.79 0.09
N ASP A 21 1.28 -2.76 0.86
CA ASP A 21 0.82 -1.45 0.39
C ASP A 21 1.07 -0.38 1.47
N VAL A 22 2.34 -0.03 1.67
CA VAL A 22 2.73 0.86 2.78
C VAL A 22 2.52 2.31 2.38
N PHE A 23 1.69 3.02 3.14
CA PHE A 23 1.45 4.44 2.98
C PHE A 23 2.27 5.25 3.98
N LEU A 24 2.97 6.26 3.49
CA LEU A 24 3.81 7.16 4.27
C LEU A 24 3.30 8.60 4.17
N TYR A 25 3.50 9.33 5.26
CA TYR A 25 3.12 10.74 5.41
C TYR A 25 4.39 11.54 5.60
N ILE A 26 5.04 11.91 4.49
CA ILE A 26 6.32 12.62 4.50
C ILE A 26 6.07 14.12 4.41
N LYS A 27 6.86 14.92 5.11
CA LYS A 27 6.76 16.39 4.99
C LYS A 27 6.99 16.82 3.53
N PRO A 28 6.21 17.76 2.97
CA PRO A 28 6.29 18.13 1.56
C PRO A 28 7.71 18.49 1.09
N GLU A 29 8.46 19.23 1.92
CA GLU A 29 9.83 19.66 1.65
C GLU A 29 10.87 18.52 1.64
N LYS A 30 10.48 17.33 2.12
CA LYS A 30 11.30 16.12 2.16
C LYS A 30 10.84 15.02 1.21
N LEU A 31 9.71 15.21 0.52
CA LEU A 31 9.08 14.14 -0.26
C LEU A 31 9.98 13.61 -1.37
N GLU A 32 10.59 14.49 -2.17
CA GLU A 32 11.45 14.10 -3.28
C GLU A 32 12.72 13.36 -2.79
N GLU A 33 13.37 13.90 -1.76
CA GLU A 33 14.57 13.33 -1.14
C GLU A 33 14.30 11.91 -0.62
N ILE A 34 13.20 11.75 0.13
CA ILE A 34 12.83 10.47 0.74
C ILE A 34 12.35 9.46 -0.31
N GLN A 35 11.59 9.90 -1.31
CA GLN A 35 11.21 9.03 -2.42
C GLN A 35 12.46 8.49 -3.11
N HIS A 36 13.37 9.37 -3.53
CA HIS A 36 14.59 8.95 -4.24
C HIS A 36 15.43 7.98 -3.40
N TYR A 37 15.61 8.29 -2.12
CA TYR A 37 16.34 7.44 -1.19
C TYR A 37 15.72 6.05 -1.07
N LEU A 38 14.40 5.98 -0.84
CA LEU A 38 13.68 4.71 -0.70
C LEU A 38 13.62 3.93 -2.03
N SER A 39 13.40 4.60 -3.15
CA SER A 39 13.44 3.97 -4.49
C SER A 39 14.79 3.30 -4.73
N ASN A 40 15.90 3.95 -4.37
CA ASN A 40 17.24 3.36 -4.52
C ASN A 40 17.48 2.19 -3.56
N MET A 41 17.07 2.33 -2.30
CA MET A 41 17.23 1.30 -1.27
C MET A 41 16.43 0.04 -1.62
N LEU A 42 15.17 0.22 -2.07
CA LEU A 42 14.21 -0.84 -2.28
C LEU A 42 14.07 -1.25 -3.75
N LYS A 43 14.97 -0.81 -4.63
CA LYS A 43 14.86 -0.97 -6.10
C LYS A 43 14.58 -2.39 -6.59
N ARG A 44 14.93 -3.42 -5.82
CA ARG A 44 14.71 -4.85 -6.16
C ARG A 44 13.51 -5.46 -5.44
N GLU A 45 12.95 -4.76 -4.47
CA GLU A 45 11.97 -5.30 -3.51
C GLU A 45 10.62 -4.58 -3.61
N ALA A 46 10.58 -3.32 -4.05
CA ALA A 46 9.35 -2.55 -4.17
C ALA A 46 9.43 -1.42 -5.20
N GLU A 47 8.27 -1.04 -5.70
CA GLU A 47 8.04 0.24 -6.35
C GLU A 47 7.78 1.31 -5.28
N VAL A 48 8.40 2.48 -5.42
CA VAL A 48 8.21 3.60 -4.48
C VAL A 48 7.77 4.83 -5.26
N MET A 49 6.52 5.25 -5.06
CA MET A 49 5.88 6.28 -5.88
C MET A 49 5.03 7.25 -5.07
N LYS A 50 4.79 8.44 -5.59
CA LYS A 50 3.88 9.40 -4.94
C LYS A 50 2.45 8.88 -5.02
N SER A 51 1.70 8.97 -3.92
CA SER A 51 0.32 8.49 -3.85
C SER A 51 -0.60 9.15 -4.90
N LYS A 52 -0.30 10.39 -5.30
CA LYS A 52 -1.01 11.10 -6.37
C LYS A 52 -0.82 10.47 -7.75
N ASP A 53 0.33 9.86 -8.01
CA ASP A 53 0.64 9.26 -9.31
C ASP A 53 -0.01 7.87 -9.38
N ALA A 54 0.01 7.11 -8.27
CA ALA A 54 -0.80 5.89 -8.11
C ALA A 54 -2.30 6.15 -8.34
N LEU A 55 -2.83 7.28 -7.85
CA LEU A 55 -4.21 7.69 -8.08
C LEU A 55 -4.50 7.95 -9.56
N LYS A 56 -3.62 8.67 -10.26
CA LYS A 56 -3.76 8.95 -11.70
C LYS A 56 -3.70 7.68 -12.54
N MET A 57 -2.95 6.68 -12.10
CA MET A 57 -2.87 5.37 -12.74
C MET A 57 -4.12 4.50 -12.51
N GLY A 58 -5.06 4.93 -11.66
CA GLY A 58 -6.28 4.18 -11.38
C GLY A 58 -6.08 3.00 -10.43
N LEU A 59 -4.97 2.94 -9.67
CA LEU A 59 -4.68 1.84 -8.75
C LEU A 59 -5.70 1.71 -7.61
N PHE A 60 -6.46 2.78 -7.33
CA PHE A 60 -7.52 2.80 -6.32
C PHE A 60 -8.94 2.75 -6.95
N GLY A 61 -9.02 2.30 -8.20
CA GLY A 61 -10.25 2.28 -9.00
C GLY A 61 -10.39 3.50 -9.92
N ILE A 62 -11.32 3.37 -10.86
CA ILE A 62 -11.60 4.37 -11.91
C ILE A 62 -12.71 5.38 -11.54
N GLY A 63 -13.28 5.24 -10.34
CA GLY A 63 -14.38 6.08 -9.87
C GLY A 63 -13.94 7.47 -9.39
N LYS A 64 -14.92 8.33 -9.11
CA LYS A 64 -14.66 9.65 -8.51
C LYS A 64 -14.15 9.47 -7.09
N VAL A 65 -12.94 9.97 -6.84
CA VAL A 65 -12.27 9.91 -5.55
C VAL A 65 -12.97 10.84 -4.54
N HIS A 66 -13.19 10.36 -3.32
CA HIS A 66 -13.72 11.19 -2.24
C HIS A 66 -12.68 12.24 -1.82
N LYS A 67 -13.13 13.45 -1.45
CA LYS A 67 -12.24 14.58 -1.09
C LYS A 67 -11.20 14.24 -0.03
N ASP A 68 -11.55 13.39 0.92
CA ASP A 68 -10.70 13.02 2.06
C ASP A 68 -9.84 11.76 1.78
N PHE A 69 -9.80 11.26 0.55
CA PHE A 69 -9.08 10.03 0.23
C PHE A 69 -7.56 10.20 0.33
N LEU A 70 -7.03 11.32 -0.17
CA LEU A 70 -5.59 11.62 -0.11
C LEU A 70 -5.10 11.73 1.34
N ASP A 71 -5.95 12.23 2.25
CA ASP A 71 -5.65 12.28 3.69
C ASP A 71 -5.49 10.89 4.32
N ARG A 72 -6.04 9.84 3.69
CA ARG A 72 -5.97 8.45 4.18
C ARG A 72 -4.81 7.63 3.62
N ILE A 73 -4.26 8.02 2.47
CA ILE A 73 -3.21 7.28 1.78
C ILE A 73 -1.84 7.99 1.83
N GLY A 74 -1.76 9.10 2.55
CA GLY A 74 -0.54 9.91 2.62
C GLY A 74 -0.07 10.41 1.26
N ASN A 75 1.22 10.70 1.15
CA ASN A 75 1.80 11.28 -0.07
C ASN A 75 2.90 10.44 -0.72
N LEU A 76 3.25 9.30 -0.12
CA LEU A 76 4.22 8.35 -0.65
C LEU A 76 3.73 6.92 -0.38
N LEU A 77 3.78 6.08 -1.42
CA LEU A 77 3.33 4.70 -1.42
C LEU A 77 4.51 3.79 -1.75
N ILE A 78 4.63 2.68 -1.02
CA ILE A 78 5.56 1.59 -1.29
C ILE A 78 4.75 0.35 -1.64
N LEU A 79 5.01 -0.24 -2.80
CA LEU A 79 4.35 -1.43 -3.33
C LEU A 79 5.39 -2.54 -3.49
N PRO A 80 5.49 -3.48 -2.56
CA PRO A 80 6.41 -4.61 -2.65
C PRO A 80 6.12 -5.52 -3.86
N TYR A 81 7.19 -5.98 -4.49
CA TYR A 81 7.14 -6.92 -5.60
C TYR A 81 6.96 -8.35 -5.11
N LYS A 82 6.31 -9.19 -5.92
CA LYS A 82 6.23 -10.65 -5.74
C LYS A 82 5.91 -11.04 -4.29
N GLU A 83 6.72 -11.84 -3.62
CA GLU A 83 6.50 -12.31 -2.25
C GLU A 83 7.11 -11.39 -1.18
N SER A 84 7.71 -10.26 -1.55
CA SER A 84 8.37 -9.34 -0.61
C SER A 84 7.36 -8.68 0.33
N ILE A 85 7.78 -8.46 1.57
CA ILE A 85 7.02 -7.65 2.53
C ILE A 85 7.88 -6.49 3.01
N ILE A 86 7.29 -5.32 3.10
CA ILE A 86 7.93 -4.14 3.67
C ILE A 86 7.04 -3.63 4.77
N TRP A 87 7.58 -3.50 5.99
CA TRP A 87 6.77 -3.01 7.09
C TRP A 87 7.54 -2.13 8.06
N TYR A 88 6.83 -1.19 8.65
CA TYR A 88 7.34 -0.37 9.72
C TYR A 88 7.15 -1.06 11.07
N GLU A 89 8.24 -1.20 11.82
CA GLU A 89 8.19 -1.81 13.15
C GLU A 89 7.60 -0.82 14.18
N HIS A 90 6.28 -0.85 14.36
CA HIS A 90 5.58 0.01 15.33
C HIS A 90 5.96 -0.26 16.79
N ILE A 91 6.27 -1.53 17.11
CA ILE A 91 6.66 -1.98 18.44
C ILE A 91 7.98 -2.74 18.27
N LYS A 92 9.03 -2.27 18.92
CA LYS A 92 10.36 -2.90 18.86
C LYS A 92 10.28 -4.38 19.24
N GLY A 93 10.83 -5.24 18.40
CA GLY A 93 10.79 -6.70 18.50
C GLY A 93 9.56 -7.35 17.87
N LYS A 94 8.55 -6.59 17.45
CA LYS A 94 7.31 -7.14 16.88
C LYS A 94 7.41 -7.21 15.35
N LYS A 95 7.80 -8.38 14.87
CA LYS A 95 7.82 -8.71 13.44
C LYS A 95 6.43 -9.11 12.93
N VAL A 96 6.23 -8.97 11.64
CA VAL A 96 5.08 -9.55 10.93
C VAL A 96 5.20 -11.08 11.03
N LYS A 97 4.17 -11.73 11.61
CA LYS A 97 4.17 -13.18 11.89
C LYS A 97 3.30 -13.99 10.93
N SER A 98 2.48 -13.32 10.10
CA SER A 98 1.64 -14.02 9.13
C SER A 98 2.51 -14.64 8.05
N ILE A 99 2.22 -15.89 7.71
CA ILE A 99 2.90 -16.62 6.63
C ILE A 99 2.31 -16.20 5.27
N GLY A 100 1.05 -15.76 5.24
CA GLY A 100 0.36 -15.30 4.03
C GLY A 100 0.05 -13.80 4.06
N HIS A 101 0.30 -13.15 2.93
CA HIS A 101 -0.09 -11.77 2.65
C HIS A 101 -0.66 -11.67 1.22
N HIS A 102 -1.55 -10.72 1.00
CA HIS A 102 -2.19 -10.46 -0.31
C HIS A 102 -2.35 -8.95 -0.49
N GLY A 103 -2.71 -8.54 -1.71
CA GLY A 103 -2.90 -7.14 -2.08
C GLY A 103 -1.74 -6.55 -2.90
N GLY A 104 -0.79 -7.38 -3.34
CA GLY A 104 0.21 -6.95 -4.31
C GLY A 104 -0.35 -6.86 -5.72
N LEU A 105 0.47 -6.30 -6.62
CA LEU A 105 0.12 -6.07 -8.03
C LEU A 105 0.60 -7.19 -8.96
N THR A 106 0.89 -8.38 -8.42
CA THR A 106 1.21 -9.53 -9.27
C THR A 106 -0.03 -9.99 -10.02
N LYS A 107 0.15 -10.55 -11.22
CA LYS A 107 -0.96 -11.05 -12.02
C LYS A 107 -1.74 -12.13 -11.26
N GLU A 108 -1.03 -12.97 -10.52
CA GLU A 108 -1.56 -14.06 -9.73
C GLU A 108 -2.41 -13.55 -8.55
N GLU A 109 -1.99 -12.47 -7.88
CA GLU A 109 -2.79 -11.84 -6.79
C GLU A 109 -4.00 -11.05 -7.32
N MET A 110 -3.93 -10.51 -8.53
CA MET A 110 -5.01 -9.73 -9.14
C MET A 110 -6.13 -10.60 -9.74
N LEU A 111 -5.89 -11.89 -9.96
CA LEU A 111 -6.88 -12.82 -10.52
C LEU A 111 -7.67 -13.51 -9.39
N ILE A 112 -8.97 -13.27 -9.35
CA ILE A 112 -9.89 -13.97 -8.44
C ILE A 112 -10.71 -14.98 -9.25
N PRO A 113 -10.79 -16.26 -8.83
CA PRO A 113 -11.63 -17.24 -9.50
C PRO A 113 -13.09 -16.77 -9.55
N PHE A 114 -13.69 -16.85 -10.72
CA PHE A 114 -15.11 -16.59 -10.93
C PHE A 114 -15.72 -17.80 -11.62
N SER A 115 -16.76 -18.36 -11.00
CA SER A 115 -17.45 -19.55 -11.50
C SER A 115 -18.96 -19.32 -11.48
N ILE A 116 -19.65 -19.91 -12.46
CA ILE A 116 -21.11 -19.89 -12.58
C ILE A 116 -21.58 -21.32 -12.87
N ALA A 117 -22.72 -21.70 -12.29
CA ALA A 117 -23.39 -22.96 -12.56
C ALA A 117 -24.90 -22.73 -12.65
N LYS A 118 -25.62 -23.60 -13.37
CA LYS A 118 -27.08 -23.59 -13.31
C LYS A 118 -27.51 -24.13 -11.96
N LEU A 119 -28.59 -23.58 -11.41
CA LEU A 119 -29.16 -24.09 -10.16
C LEU A 119 -29.51 -25.59 -10.26
N SER A 120 -30.00 -26.03 -11.42
CA SER A 120 -30.31 -27.44 -11.71
C SER A 120 -29.11 -28.38 -11.56
N ASP A 121 -27.91 -27.88 -11.78
CA ASP A 121 -26.68 -28.67 -11.76
C ASP A 121 -26.07 -28.72 -10.34
N LEU A 122 -26.69 -28.03 -9.37
CA LEU A 122 -26.24 -27.91 -7.98
C LEU A 122 -27.20 -28.55 -6.97
N THR A 123 -28.38 -29.00 -7.42
CA THR A 123 -29.35 -29.71 -6.58
C THR A 123 -29.44 -31.16 -7.04
N ASP A 124 -28.98 -32.09 -6.20
CA ASP A 124 -29.33 -33.49 -6.36
C ASP A 124 -30.83 -33.65 -6.11
N HIS A 125 -31.53 -34.36 -7.01
CA HIS A 125 -32.92 -34.75 -6.82
C HIS A 125 -33.09 -35.76 -5.68
#